data_AF-A0A1C6RKX8-F1
#
_entry.id   AF-A0A1C6RKX8-F1
#
_cell.length_a   1.000
_cell.length_b   1.000
_cell.length_c   1.000
_cell.angle_alpha   90.00
_cell.angle_beta   90.00
_cell.angle_gamma   90.00
#
_symmetry.space_group_name_H-M   'P 1'
#
loop_
_entity.id
_entity.type
_entity.pdbx_description
1 polymer ?
#
loop_
_entity_poly.entity_id
_entity_poly.type
_entity_poly.pdbx_seq_one_letter_code
_entity_poly.pdbx_strand_id
1 'polypeptide(L)'
;MGARIGGALFLNGAELTGPVTALDGTWLRAGTDVLAQDGFTCRGALRLDNAEIGGSLRWEGAVLENPDGAALSGQDLRVGANADLCDGFSANGAVRLRYAEINSWLCFERATLTVPVGRTALDCRHVVARELVLLPAEPPDGVVDLSHARIGLLRDDPATWPSALHLEG
;
A
#
# COMPACT_ATOMS: atom_id res chain seq x y z
N MET A 1 13.62 16.70 4.91
CA MET A 1 13.19 17.76 3.98
C MET A 1 12.14 17.12 3.09
N GLY A 2 10.91 17.64 3.00
CA GLY A 2 9.81 17.03 2.23
C GLY A 2 9.54 17.80 0.94
N ALA A 3 9.13 17.09 -0.12
CA ALA A 3 8.68 17.71 -1.37
C ALA A 3 7.22 18.18 -1.26
N ARG A 4 6.87 19.27 -1.94
CA ARG A 4 5.47 19.73 -2.03
C ARG A 4 5.08 19.89 -3.50
N ILE A 5 3.98 19.26 -3.88
CA ILE A 5 3.36 19.33 -5.19
C ILE A 5 1.95 19.90 -4.97
N GLY A 6 1.65 21.04 -5.60
CA GLY A 6 0.37 21.74 -5.40
C GLY A 6 -0.84 21.00 -6.01
N GLY A 7 -0.59 20.12 -6.98
CA GLY A 7 -1.61 19.28 -7.61
C GLY A 7 -1.26 17.80 -7.48
N ALA A 8 -1.54 17.04 -8.54
CA ALA A 8 -1.31 15.60 -8.57
C ALA A 8 0.14 15.27 -8.93
N LEU A 9 0.64 14.16 -8.38
CA LEU A 9 1.86 13.51 -8.83
C LEU A 9 1.49 12.38 -9.79
N PHE A 10 1.93 12.48 -11.03
CA PHE A 10 1.71 11.46 -12.05
C PHE A 10 2.97 10.59 -12.20
N LEU A 11 2.79 9.29 -12.03
CA LEU A 11 3.79 8.22 -12.21
C LEU A 11 3.26 7.13 -13.16
N ASN A 12 2.14 7.37 -13.85
CA ASN A 12 1.53 6.41 -14.76
C ASN A 12 2.54 5.91 -15.80
N GLY A 13 2.68 4.59 -15.92
CA GLY A 13 3.63 3.94 -16.82
C GLY A 13 5.11 4.22 -16.54
N ALA A 14 5.45 4.87 -15.42
CA ALA A 14 6.85 5.11 -15.08
C ALA A 14 7.54 3.83 -14.59
N GLU A 15 8.83 3.70 -14.87
CA GLU A 15 9.70 2.68 -14.30
C GLU A 15 10.73 3.37 -13.40
N LEU A 16 10.64 3.11 -12.09
CA LEU A 16 11.58 3.62 -11.10
C LEU A 16 12.47 2.48 -10.63
N THR A 17 13.78 2.69 -10.62
CA THR A 17 14.75 1.67 -10.17
C THR A 17 15.77 2.31 -9.24
N GLY A 18 16.03 1.66 -8.10
CA GLY A 18 17.07 2.04 -7.17
C GLY A 18 17.64 0.83 -6.42
N PRO A 19 18.94 0.85 -6.07
CA PRO A 19 19.61 -0.30 -5.47
C PRO A 19 19.11 -0.65 -4.05
N VAL A 20 18.51 0.32 -3.36
CA VAL A 20 17.89 0.15 -2.04
C VAL A 20 16.53 0.84 -2.02
N THR A 21 16.45 2.04 -2.59
CA THR A 21 15.24 2.87 -2.62
C THR A 21 15.14 3.49 -4.00
N ALA A 22 14.03 3.25 -4.67
CA ALA A 22 13.74 3.79 -5.99
C ALA A 22 13.02 5.14 -5.90
N LEU A 23 12.18 5.32 -4.88
CA LEU A 23 11.51 6.58 -4.60
C LEU A 23 11.45 6.83 -3.09
N ASP A 24 12.05 7.94 -2.67
CA ASP A 24 11.89 8.46 -1.31
C ASP A 24 10.96 9.67 -1.33
N GLY A 25 9.69 9.41 -1.09
CA GLY A 25 8.63 10.40 -0.89
C GLY A 25 8.32 10.63 0.59
N THR A 26 9.27 10.38 1.49
CA THR A 26 9.08 10.69 2.92
C THR A 26 8.75 12.17 3.08
N TRP A 27 7.70 12.50 3.84
CA TRP A 27 7.17 13.86 4.00
C TRP A 27 6.65 14.52 2.71
N LEU A 28 6.37 13.75 1.65
CA LEU A 28 5.74 14.26 0.44
C LEU A 28 4.38 14.87 0.77
N ARG A 29 4.11 16.06 0.22
CA ARG A 29 2.76 16.63 0.19
C ARG A 29 2.28 16.77 -1.24
N ALA A 30 1.27 16.00 -1.62
CA ALA A 30 0.55 16.18 -2.88
C ALA A 30 -0.81 16.83 -2.60
N GLY A 31 -1.12 17.92 -3.31
CA GLY A 31 -2.37 18.65 -3.11
C GLY A 31 -3.61 17.85 -3.49
N THR A 32 -3.46 16.93 -4.45
CA THR A 32 -4.52 16.03 -4.91
C THR A 32 -4.00 14.60 -4.93
N ASP A 33 -4.15 13.88 -6.05
CA ASP A 33 -3.84 12.46 -6.15
C ASP A 33 -2.35 12.14 -6.39
N VAL A 34 -1.95 10.90 -6.07
CA VAL A 34 -0.76 10.27 -6.64
C VAL A 34 -1.22 9.12 -7.52
N LEU A 35 -1.00 9.25 -8.83
CA LEU A 35 -1.43 8.28 -9.82
C LEU A 35 -0.23 7.45 -10.28
N ALA A 36 -0.33 6.14 -10.17
CA ALA A 36 0.70 5.19 -10.54
C ALA A 36 0.04 3.99 -11.25
N GLN A 37 -0.73 4.30 -12.29
CA GLN A 37 -1.49 3.35 -13.10
C GLN A 37 -0.73 3.02 -14.39
N ASP A 38 -1.39 2.37 -15.35
CA ASP A 38 -0.89 2.17 -16.72
C ASP A 38 0.50 1.49 -16.81
N GLY A 39 0.74 0.49 -15.96
CA GLY A 39 1.99 -0.28 -15.96
C GLY A 39 3.15 0.36 -15.19
N PHE A 40 2.85 1.19 -14.18
CA PHE A 40 3.86 1.67 -13.25
C PHE A 40 4.63 0.50 -12.60
N THR A 41 5.96 0.60 -12.62
CA THR A 41 6.86 -0.36 -11.99
C THR A 41 7.87 0.34 -11.08
N CYS A 42 8.15 -0.25 -9.92
CA CYS A 42 9.10 0.27 -8.96
C CYS A 42 10.00 -0.86 -8.43
N ARG A 43 11.29 -0.84 -8.78
CA ARG A 43 12.30 -1.82 -8.37
C ARG A 43 13.22 -1.22 -7.31
N GLY A 44 13.08 -1.66 -6.08
CA GLY A 44 13.62 -1.05 -4.86
C GLY A 44 12.51 -0.46 -4.00
N ALA A 45 12.85 -0.02 -2.78
CA ALA A 45 11.83 0.49 -1.86
C ALA A 45 11.15 1.78 -2.38
N LEU A 46 9.83 1.85 -2.23
CA LEU A 46 9.02 3.06 -2.36
C LEU A 46 8.60 3.53 -0.96
N ARG A 47 9.09 4.69 -0.52
CA ARG A 47 8.75 5.28 0.77
C ARG A 47 7.81 6.47 0.62
N LEU A 48 6.73 6.46 1.39
CA LEU A 48 5.74 7.52 1.58
C LEU A 48 5.53 7.77 3.08
N ASP A 49 6.54 7.48 3.91
CA ASP A 49 6.43 7.66 5.36
C ASP A 49 6.17 9.14 5.68
N ASN A 50 5.17 9.42 6.52
CA ASN A 50 4.69 10.77 6.85
C ASN A 50 4.22 11.60 5.65
N ALA A 51 3.90 10.97 4.51
CA ALA A 51 3.34 11.69 3.37
C ALA A 51 1.87 12.09 3.62
N GLU A 52 1.46 13.20 3.03
CA GLU A 52 0.09 13.71 3.03
C GLU A 52 -0.38 13.85 1.57
N ILE A 53 -1.38 13.06 1.20
CA ILE A 53 -2.00 13.07 -0.12
C ILE A 53 -3.40 13.65 0.04
N GLY A 54 -3.65 14.83 -0.54
CA GLY A 54 -4.94 15.51 -0.39
C GLY A 54 -6.10 14.76 -1.06
N GLY A 55 -5.80 14.01 -2.13
CA GLY A 55 -6.75 13.15 -2.84
C GLY A 55 -6.51 11.67 -2.56
N SER A 56 -6.40 10.90 -3.65
CA SER A 56 -6.31 9.44 -3.65
C SER A 56 -4.92 8.95 -4.04
N LEU A 57 -4.56 7.76 -3.58
CA LEU A 57 -3.57 6.92 -4.25
C LEU A 57 -4.30 6.04 -5.26
N ARG A 58 -3.91 6.10 -6.54
CA ARG A 58 -4.49 5.31 -7.63
C ARG A 58 -3.42 4.44 -8.27
N TRP A 59 -3.26 3.25 -7.75
CA TRP A 59 -2.13 2.34 -8.01
C TRP A 59 -2.62 0.99 -8.57
N GLU A 60 -3.78 1.01 -9.22
CA GLU A 60 -4.36 -0.15 -9.88
C GLU A 60 -3.37 -0.70 -10.91
N GLY A 61 -3.06 -1.99 -10.82
CA GLY A 61 -2.10 -2.64 -11.71
C GLY A 61 -0.62 -2.29 -11.48
N ALA A 62 -0.27 -1.52 -10.45
CA ALA A 62 1.13 -1.19 -10.16
C ALA A 62 1.95 -2.41 -9.72
N VAL A 63 3.22 -2.47 -10.11
CA VAL A 63 4.15 -3.55 -9.72
C VAL A 63 5.29 -2.99 -8.87
N LEU A 64 5.39 -3.44 -7.63
CA LEU A 64 6.46 -3.08 -6.70
C LEU A 64 7.35 -4.29 -6.39
N GLU A 65 8.66 -4.15 -6.57
CA GLU A 65 9.65 -5.22 -6.39
C GLU A 65 10.72 -4.80 -5.38
N ASN A 66 10.69 -5.39 -4.20
CA ASN A 66 11.75 -5.32 -3.19
C ASN A 66 11.71 -6.57 -2.28
N PRO A 67 12.05 -7.78 -2.80
CA PRO A 67 11.82 -9.06 -2.12
C PRO A 67 12.50 -9.17 -0.76
N ASP A 68 13.65 -8.52 -0.61
CA ASP A 68 14.44 -8.54 0.62
C ASP A 68 13.94 -7.56 1.69
N GLY A 69 12.99 -6.67 1.35
CA GLY A 69 12.54 -5.60 2.23
C GLY A 69 11.07 -5.24 2.10
N ALA A 70 10.76 -3.96 2.31
CA ALA A 70 9.44 -3.40 2.06
C ALA A 70 9.39 -2.84 0.64
N ALA A 71 8.46 -3.35 -0.17
CA ALA A 71 8.17 -2.81 -1.48
C ALA A 71 7.50 -1.43 -1.35
N LEU A 72 6.59 -1.30 -0.38
CA LEU A 72 5.95 -0.04 0.03
C LEU A 72 6.11 0.18 1.54
N SER A 73 6.61 1.35 1.91
CA SER A 73 6.56 1.88 3.29
C SER A 73 5.74 3.16 3.30
N GLY A 74 4.64 3.18 4.04
CA GLY A 74 3.76 4.32 4.23
C GLY A 74 3.39 4.45 5.69
N GLN A 75 4.39 4.47 6.58
CA GLN A 75 4.15 4.70 8.00
C GLN A 75 3.62 6.13 8.20
N ASP A 76 2.57 6.31 9.00
CA ASP A 76 1.95 7.63 9.26
C ASP A 76 1.47 8.35 7.98
N LEU A 77 1.21 7.59 6.91
CA LEU A 77 0.68 8.09 5.64
C LEU A 77 -0.76 8.60 5.82
N ARG A 78 -1.07 9.77 5.28
CA ARG A 78 -2.45 10.30 5.23
C ARG A 78 -2.93 10.41 3.79
N VAL A 79 -4.10 9.83 3.52
CA VAL A 79 -4.77 9.90 2.22
C VAL A 79 -6.17 10.48 2.40
N GLY A 80 -6.41 11.65 1.79
CA GLY A 80 -7.62 12.44 1.96
C GLY A 80 -8.88 11.83 1.34
N ALA A 81 -8.71 10.87 0.43
CA ALA A 81 -9.80 10.07 -0.12
C ALA A 81 -9.47 8.58 -0.05
N ASN A 82 -9.04 8.02 -1.18
CA ASN A 82 -9.03 6.61 -1.45
C ASN A 82 -7.60 6.07 -1.60
N ALA A 83 -7.28 4.90 -1.05
CA ALA A 83 -6.05 4.18 -1.40
C ALA A 83 -6.42 2.94 -2.21
N ASP A 84 -6.30 3.06 -3.53
CA ASP A 84 -6.69 2.05 -4.50
C ASP A 84 -5.47 1.25 -4.98
N LEU A 85 -5.25 0.08 -4.37
CA LEU A 85 -4.19 -0.87 -4.70
C LEU A 85 -4.82 -2.17 -5.24
N CYS A 86 -5.82 -2.01 -6.12
CA CYS A 86 -6.63 -3.11 -6.65
C CYS A 86 -6.27 -3.51 -8.08
N ASP A 87 -7.02 -4.47 -8.62
CA ASP A 87 -7.04 -4.81 -10.04
C ASP A 87 -5.66 -5.08 -10.66
N GLY A 88 -4.90 -5.98 -10.03
CA GLY A 88 -3.59 -6.41 -10.52
C GLY A 88 -2.41 -5.67 -9.91
N PHE A 89 -2.63 -4.90 -8.84
CA PHE A 89 -1.53 -4.47 -7.97
C PHE A 89 -0.72 -5.68 -7.51
N SER A 90 0.59 -5.63 -7.65
CA SER A 90 1.50 -6.70 -7.25
C SER A 90 2.63 -6.13 -6.41
N ALA A 91 2.83 -6.69 -5.21
CA ALA A 91 3.97 -6.39 -4.36
C ALA A 91 4.77 -7.68 -4.10
N ASN A 92 6.02 -7.71 -4.57
CA ASN A 92 7.01 -8.68 -4.15
C ASN A 92 7.92 -8.03 -3.11
N GLY A 93 7.62 -8.26 -1.84
CA GLY A 93 8.14 -7.51 -0.71
C GLY A 93 7.01 -6.96 0.16
N ALA A 94 7.32 -6.59 1.40
CA ALA A 94 6.28 -6.20 2.36
C ALA A 94 5.60 -4.87 1.98
N VAL A 95 4.28 -4.80 2.19
CA VAL A 95 3.50 -3.56 2.18
C VAL A 95 3.27 -3.14 3.64
N ARG A 96 3.80 -1.98 4.03
CA ARG A 96 3.72 -1.47 5.41
C ARG A 96 2.97 -0.15 5.44
N LEU A 97 1.81 -0.14 6.09
CA LEU A 97 0.92 1.03 6.22
C LEU A 97 0.62 1.35 7.69
N ARG A 98 1.55 1.07 8.60
CA ARG A 98 1.34 1.29 10.04
C ARG A 98 0.92 2.73 10.33
N TYR A 99 -0.11 2.89 11.15
CA TYR A 99 -0.67 4.21 11.50
C TYR A 99 -1.17 5.03 10.30
N ALA A 100 -1.36 4.42 9.12
CA ALA A 100 -1.91 5.15 7.99
C ALA A 100 -3.38 5.50 8.24
N GLU A 101 -3.76 6.72 7.84
CA GLU A 101 -5.13 7.23 7.90
C GLU A 101 -5.65 7.38 6.46
N ILE A 102 -6.61 6.55 6.08
CA ILE A 102 -7.27 6.59 4.78
C ILE A 102 -8.70 7.05 5.00
N ASN A 103 -9.07 8.23 4.50
CA ASN A 103 -10.35 8.84 4.84
C ASN A 103 -11.57 8.00 4.41
N SER A 104 -11.43 7.22 3.34
CA SER A 104 -12.50 6.41 2.77
C SER A 104 -12.09 4.93 2.71
N TRP A 105 -11.73 4.42 1.55
CA TRP A 105 -11.47 2.99 1.35
C TRP A 105 -9.97 2.66 1.22
N LEU A 106 -9.58 1.48 1.67
CA LEU A 106 -8.27 0.87 1.38
C LEU A 106 -8.55 -0.44 0.64
N CYS A 107 -8.05 -0.56 -0.59
CA CYS A 107 -8.44 -1.62 -1.50
C CYS A 107 -7.22 -2.51 -1.85
N PHE A 108 -7.36 -3.82 -1.72
CA PHE A 108 -6.44 -4.88 -2.20
C PHE A 108 -7.16 -6.00 -2.99
N GLU A 109 -8.36 -5.73 -3.50
CA GLU A 109 -9.06 -6.60 -4.43
C GLU A 109 -8.18 -7.00 -5.62
N ARG A 110 -8.09 -8.31 -5.87
CA ARG A 110 -7.25 -8.92 -6.92
C ARG A 110 -5.76 -8.53 -6.85
N ALA A 111 -5.27 -8.09 -5.69
CA ALA A 111 -3.85 -7.86 -5.47
C ALA A 111 -3.10 -9.19 -5.27
N THR A 112 -1.83 -9.22 -5.66
CA THR A 112 -0.89 -10.30 -5.35
C THR A 112 0.17 -9.77 -4.38
N LEU A 113 0.28 -10.40 -3.21
CA LEU A 113 1.16 -9.97 -2.12
C LEU A 113 2.10 -11.12 -1.76
N THR A 114 3.34 -11.04 -2.24
CA THR A 114 4.34 -12.10 -2.09
C THR A 114 5.50 -11.63 -1.22
N VAL A 115 5.95 -12.50 -0.32
CA VAL A 115 7.13 -12.26 0.53
C VAL A 115 7.81 -13.60 0.80
N PRO A 116 9.13 -13.61 1.09
CA PRO A 116 9.79 -14.80 1.60
C PRO A 116 9.08 -15.36 2.84
N VAL A 117 9.06 -16.69 2.97
CA VAL A 117 8.40 -17.43 4.06
C VAL A 117 8.75 -16.85 5.43
N GLY A 118 7.74 -16.76 6.30
CA GLY A 118 7.89 -16.29 7.68
C GLY A 118 7.93 -14.77 7.84
N ARG A 119 7.63 -14.01 6.78
CA ARG A 119 7.52 -12.54 6.81
C ARG A 119 6.07 -12.08 6.83
N THR A 120 5.87 -10.83 7.18
CA THR A 120 4.59 -10.12 7.04
C THR A 120 4.48 -9.57 5.62
N ALA A 121 3.44 -9.99 4.90
CA ALA A 121 3.13 -9.50 3.56
C ALA A 121 2.46 -8.12 3.62
N LEU A 122 1.50 -7.96 4.53
CA LEU A 122 0.74 -6.73 4.73
C LEU A 122 0.69 -6.36 6.21
N ASP A 123 1.29 -5.21 6.56
CA ASP A 123 1.30 -4.68 7.92
C ASP A 123 0.46 -3.40 7.97
N CYS A 124 -0.80 -3.55 8.35
CA CYS A 124 -1.80 -2.48 8.49
C CYS A 124 -2.15 -2.22 9.96
N ARG A 125 -1.19 -2.46 10.87
CA ARG A 125 -1.42 -2.18 12.28
C ARG A 125 -1.75 -0.72 12.51
N HIS A 126 -2.75 -0.48 13.37
CA HIS A 126 -3.26 0.85 13.67
C HIS A 126 -3.80 1.64 12.46
N VAL A 127 -4.02 1.02 11.30
CA VAL A 127 -4.64 1.70 10.16
C VAL A 127 -6.05 2.15 10.52
N VAL A 128 -6.42 3.35 10.08
CA VAL A 128 -7.79 3.85 10.16
C VAL A 128 -8.35 3.98 8.75
N ALA A 129 -9.48 3.33 8.48
CA ALA A 129 -10.22 3.47 7.22
C ALA A 129 -11.71 3.24 7.44
N ARG A 130 -12.56 3.76 6.56
CA ARG A 130 -14.00 3.45 6.62
C ARG A 130 -14.28 2.06 6.10
N GLU A 131 -13.57 1.65 5.06
CA GLU A 131 -13.70 0.33 4.44
C GLU A 131 -12.33 -0.22 4.09
N LEU A 132 -12.11 -1.51 4.37
CA LEU A 132 -10.97 -2.29 3.89
C LEU A 132 -11.50 -3.41 3.01
N VAL A 133 -11.09 -3.42 1.75
CA VAL A 133 -11.35 -4.53 0.82
C VAL A 133 -10.11 -5.40 0.75
N LEU A 134 -10.16 -6.55 1.42
CA LEU A 134 -9.09 -7.55 1.48
C LEU A 134 -9.52 -8.81 0.73
N LEU A 135 -9.62 -8.69 -0.60
CA LEU A 135 -10.02 -9.76 -1.53
C LEU A 135 -8.88 -10.05 -2.53
N PRO A 136 -7.70 -10.49 -2.07
CA PRO A 136 -6.55 -10.68 -2.95
C PRO A 136 -6.82 -11.78 -3.99
N ALA A 137 -6.06 -11.78 -5.09
CA ALA A 137 -6.23 -12.76 -6.17
C ALA A 137 -5.93 -14.20 -5.71
N GLU A 138 -5.03 -14.33 -4.74
CA GLU A 138 -4.63 -15.56 -4.07
C GLU A 138 -4.27 -15.24 -2.62
N PRO A 139 -4.30 -16.24 -1.70
CA PRO A 139 -3.81 -16.05 -0.34
C PRO A 139 -2.42 -15.39 -0.31
N PRO A 140 -2.22 -14.28 0.43
CA PRO A 140 -0.88 -13.70 0.61
C PRO A 140 0.09 -14.73 1.20
N ASP A 141 1.33 -14.78 0.69
CA ASP A 141 2.35 -15.77 1.10
C ASP A 141 2.76 -15.65 2.58
N GLY A 142 2.51 -14.49 3.19
CA GLY A 142 2.94 -14.13 4.54
C GLY A 142 1.80 -13.75 5.47
N VAL A 143 2.16 -13.20 6.63
CA VAL A 143 1.20 -12.70 7.61
C VAL A 143 0.50 -11.44 7.07
N VAL A 144 -0.81 -11.34 7.29
CA VAL A 144 -1.53 -10.06 7.25
C VAL A 144 -1.84 -9.64 8.68
N ASP A 145 -1.36 -8.47 9.06
CA ASP A 145 -1.51 -7.94 10.41
C ASP A 145 -2.37 -6.68 10.40
N LEU A 146 -3.59 -6.80 10.94
CA LEU A 146 -4.54 -5.70 11.10
C LEU A 146 -4.70 -5.33 12.59
N SER A 147 -3.75 -5.70 13.45
CA SER A 147 -3.86 -5.46 14.89
C SER A 147 -3.98 -3.96 15.19
N HIS A 148 -4.94 -3.62 16.03
CA HIS A 148 -5.38 -2.29 16.42
C HIS A 148 -5.88 -1.41 15.27
N ALA A 149 -6.15 -1.98 14.10
CA ALA A 149 -6.78 -1.25 13.00
C ALA A 149 -8.22 -0.87 13.37
N ARG A 150 -8.64 0.33 12.96
CA ARG A 150 -10.00 0.84 13.12
C ARG A 150 -10.64 0.92 11.74
N ILE A 151 -11.31 -0.16 11.37
CA ILE A 151 -11.96 -0.32 10.08
C ILE A 151 -13.47 -0.33 10.29
N GLY A 152 -14.20 0.53 9.58
CA GLY A 152 -15.66 0.58 9.67
C GLY A 152 -16.34 -0.67 9.08
N LEU A 153 -15.86 -1.11 7.90
CA LEU A 153 -16.30 -2.32 7.21
C LEU A 153 -15.08 -3.08 6.67
N LEU A 154 -14.91 -4.33 7.08
CA LEU A 154 -13.95 -5.26 6.48
C LEU A 154 -14.70 -6.15 5.48
N ARG A 155 -14.23 -6.17 4.23
CA ARG A 155 -14.68 -7.12 3.20
C ARG A 155 -13.55 -8.09 2.91
N ASP A 156 -13.77 -9.34 3.24
CA ASP A 156 -12.83 -10.43 3.07
C ASP A 156 -13.53 -11.70 2.57
N ASP A 157 -12.72 -12.66 2.12
CA ASP A 157 -13.18 -13.99 1.70
C ASP A 157 -12.27 -15.05 2.34
N PRO A 158 -12.81 -15.97 3.17
CA PRO A 158 -12.05 -17.08 3.74
C PRO A 158 -11.30 -17.94 2.72
N ALA A 159 -11.75 -17.99 1.46
CA ALA A 159 -11.06 -18.70 0.39
C ALA A 159 -9.71 -18.07 0.02
N THR A 160 -9.52 -16.78 0.34
CA THR A 160 -8.31 -16.00 0.02
C THR A 160 -7.60 -15.48 1.26
N TRP A 161 -7.93 -16.01 2.45
CA TRP A 161 -7.24 -15.63 3.68
C TRP A 161 -5.77 -16.07 3.67
N PRO A 162 -4.86 -15.26 4.23
CA PRO A 162 -3.46 -15.65 4.39
C PRO A 162 -3.31 -16.79 5.39
N SER A 163 -2.12 -17.41 5.41
CA SER A 163 -1.76 -18.44 6.40
C SER A 163 -1.87 -17.95 7.86
N ALA A 164 -1.72 -16.64 8.09
CA ALA A 164 -1.96 -16.00 9.38
C ALA A 164 -2.57 -14.60 9.18
N LEU A 165 -3.73 -14.38 9.79
CA LEU A 165 -4.44 -13.10 9.83
C LEU A 165 -4.59 -12.65 11.29
N HIS A 166 -3.96 -11.53 11.67
CA HIS A 166 -4.05 -10.99 13.02
C HIS A 166 -5.09 -9.86 13.09
N LEU A 167 -6.05 -10.01 13.99
CA LEU A 167 -7.21 -9.13 14.20
C LEU A 167 -7.34 -8.80 15.71
N GLU A 168 -6.30 -8.26 16.34
CA GLU A 168 -6.40 -7.82 17.74
C GLU A 168 -6.98 -6.40 17.78
N GLY A 169 -8.05 -6.16 18.56
CA GLY A 169 -8.71 -4.85 18.68
C GLY A 169 -8.10 -3.97 19.76
#